data_AF-A0A255HIT0-F1
#
_entry.id   AF-A0A255HIT0-F1
#
_cell.length_a   1.000
_cell.length_b   1.000
_cell.length_c   1.000
_cell.angle_alpha   90.00
_cell.angle_beta   90.00
_cell.angle_gamma   90.00
#
_symmetry.space_group_name_H-M   'P 1'
#
loop_
_entity.id
_entity.type
_entity.pdbx_description
1 polymer ?
#
loop_
_entity_poly.entity_id
_entity_poly.type
_entity_poly.pdbx_seq_one_letter_code
_entity_poly.pdbx_strand_id
1 'polypeptide(L)'
;MHNELSLLGRIDIAKRRQGKNYPSRTLLREGKRQVQHWQGEESLIRRTDGAHDFEWTLVGKPRDVAYPSVLVAHMYTKVAHNTVGAAKAASLTDDEAIALWDKLLSSLKFRVKVPGAPPGSYYIDPDKPAQ
;
A
#
# COMPACT_ATOMS: atom_id res chain seq x y z
N MET A 1 18.38 -6.82 4.22
CA MET A 1 17.13 -6.80 3.42
C MET A 1 17.56 -6.80 1.95
N HIS A 2 17.07 -7.72 1.13
CA HIS A 2 17.33 -7.69 -0.31
C HIS A 2 16.64 -6.46 -0.88
N ASN A 3 17.42 -5.42 -1.21
CA ASN A 3 16.88 -4.15 -1.67
C ASN A 3 16.02 -4.33 -2.94
N GLU A 4 16.33 -5.32 -3.80
CA GLU A 4 15.52 -5.63 -4.97
C GLU A 4 14.08 -6.12 -4.68
N LEU A 5 13.79 -6.56 -3.45
CA LEU A 5 12.45 -7.01 -3.06
C LEU A 5 11.58 -5.89 -2.51
N SER A 6 12.20 -4.83 -1.95
CA SER A 6 11.48 -3.69 -1.38
C SER A 6 10.74 -2.91 -2.48
N LEU A 7 9.65 -2.23 -2.12
CA LEU A 7 8.91 -1.41 -3.08
C LEU A 7 9.80 -0.29 -3.64
N LEU A 8 10.46 0.45 -2.75
CA LEU A 8 11.32 1.56 -3.15
C LEU A 8 12.52 1.09 -3.95
N GLY A 9 13.10 -0.06 -3.60
CA GLY A 9 14.18 -0.66 -4.37
C GLY A 9 13.73 -1.13 -5.76
N ARG A 10 12.54 -1.74 -5.89
CA ARG A 10 11.95 -2.08 -7.20
C ARG A 10 11.71 -0.84 -8.05
N ILE A 11 11.21 0.25 -7.45
CA ILE A 11 10.99 1.53 -8.13
C ILE A 11 12.31 2.16 -8.59
N ASP A 12 13.34 2.18 -7.74
CA ASP A 12 14.67 2.71 -8.10
C ASP A 12 15.33 1.89 -9.22
N ILE A 13 15.24 0.56 -9.16
CA ILE A 13 15.69 -0.33 -10.25
C ILE A 13 14.94 -0.03 -11.54
N ALA A 14 13.62 0.17 -11.49
CA ALA A 14 12.81 0.50 -12.67
C ALA A 14 13.20 1.87 -13.26
N LYS A 15 13.38 2.90 -12.41
CA LYS A 15 13.87 4.23 -12.81
C LYS A 15 15.22 4.12 -13.54
N ARG A 16 16.18 3.38 -12.98
CA ARG A 16 17.52 3.22 -13.57
C ARG A 16 17.49 2.46 -14.89
N ARG A 17 16.72 1.36 -14.97
CA ARG A 17 16.64 0.53 -16.18
C ARG A 17 15.96 1.24 -17.34
N GLN A 18 14.91 2.01 -17.06
CA GLN A 18 14.12 2.66 -18.09
C GLN A 18 14.65 4.07 -18.43
N GLY A 19 15.33 4.74 -17.50
CA GLY A 19 15.89 6.08 -17.71
C GLY A 19 14.82 7.04 -18.20
N LYS A 20 15.06 7.66 -19.36
CA LYS A 20 14.10 8.57 -20.02
C LYS A 20 12.76 7.94 -20.41
N ASN A 21 12.71 6.60 -20.51
CA ASN A 21 11.48 5.87 -20.85
C ASN A 21 10.65 5.53 -19.60
N TYR A 22 11.15 5.84 -18.39
CA TYR A 22 10.39 5.60 -17.18
C TYR A 22 9.12 6.47 -17.18
N PRO A 23 7.91 5.91 -16.95
CA PRO A 23 6.68 6.65 -17.07
C PRO A 23 6.65 7.94 -16.25
N SER A 24 6.31 9.04 -16.93
CA SER A 24 6.03 10.31 -16.27
C SER A 24 4.83 10.16 -15.33
N ARG A 25 4.92 10.79 -14.17
CA ARG A 25 3.90 10.77 -13.12
C ARG A 25 4.14 11.90 -12.14
N THR A 26 3.07 12.31 -11.47
CA THR A 26 3.17 13.19 -10.31
C THR A 26 3.38 12.32 -9.07
N LEU A 27 4.46 12.57 -8.34
CA LEU A 27 4.72 11.91 -7.06
C LEU A 27 3.96 12.66 -5.96
N LEU A 28 3.07 11.96 -5.25
CA LEU A 28 2.32 12.55 -4.14
C LEU A 28 2.99 12.23 -2.79
N ARG A 29 3.40 10.98 -2.59
CA ARG A 29 4.13 10.53 -1.40
C ARG A 29 4.88 9.24 -1.70
N GLU A 30 6.14 9.11 -1.29
CA GLU A 30 6.93 7.88 -1.48
C GLU A 30 7.93 7.75 -0.33
N GLY A 31 7.99 6.58 0.30
CA GLY A 31 8.85 6.38 1.46
C GLY A 31 8.45 5.22 2.35
N LYS A 32 9.06 5.15 3.53
CA LYS A 32 8.70 4.17 4.57
C LYS A 32 7.36 4.55 5.18
N ARG A 33 6.47 3.58 5.35
CA ARG A 33 5.18 3.77 6.01
C ARG A 33 4.87 2.58 6.92
N GLN A 34 4.81 2.85 8.21
CA GLN A 34 4.37 1.86 9.19
C GLN A 34 2.84 1.75 9.20
N VAL A 35 2.35 0.50 9.23
CA VAL A 35 0.93 0.16 9.35
C VAL A 35 0.81 -0.90 10.44
N GLN A 36 0.14 -0.59 11.54
CA GLN A 36 0.20 -1.38 12.78
C GLN A 36 1.67 -1.66 13.19
N HIS A 37 2.05 -2.93 13.31
CA HIS A 37 3.41 -3.39 13.59
C HIS A 37 4.25 -3.65 12.34
N TRP A 38 3.67 -3.53 11.13
CA TRP A 38 4.36 -3.78 9.87
C TRP A 38 5.11 -2.54 9.38
N GLN A 39 6.41 -2.71 9.15
CA GLN A 39 7.31 -1.67 8.65
C GLN A 39 7.38 -1.78 7.12
N GLY A 40 6.34 -1.28 6.44
CA GLY A 40 6.27 -1.30 5.00
C GLY A 40 6.80 -0.03 4.34
N GLU A 41 6.61 0.03 3.03
CA GLU A 41 6.94 1.15 2.17
C GLU A 41 5.72 1.50 1.31
N GLU A 42 5.54 2.77 0.95
CA GLU A 42 4.50 3.22 0.05
C GLU A 42 5.04 4.04 -1.12
N SER A 43 4.29 4.03 -2.23
CA SER A 43 4.41 4.95 -3.35
C SER A 43 3.01 5.33 -3.82
N LEU A 44 2.71 6.62 -3.70
CA LEU A 44 1.44 7.23 -4.08
C LEU A 44 1.73 8.16 -5.26
N ILE A 45 1.24 7.79 -6.43
CA ILE A 45 1.44 8.55 -7.65
C ILE A 45 0.11 8.90 -8.29
N ARG A 46 0.10 9.99 -9.04
CA ARG A 46 -0.91 10.27 -10.05
C ARG A 46 -0.31 10.10 -11.43
N ARG A 47 -0.89 9.20 -12.20
CA ARG A 47 -0.54 8.94 -13.61
C ARG A 47 -0.87 10.16 -14.47
N THR A 48 -0.27 10.24 -15.66
CA THR A 48 -0.55 11.32 -16.63
C THR A 48 -1.99 11.34 -17.12
N ASP A 49 -2.67 10.19 -17.11
CA ASP A 49 -4.11 10.08 -17.37
C ASP A 49 -4.98 10.56 -16.19
N GLY A 50 -4.39 10.99 -15.08
CA GLY A 50 -5.09 11.47 -13.89
C GLY A 50 -5.58 10.37 -12.94
N ALA A 51 -5.29 9.09 -13.19
CA ALA A 51 -5.57 8.03 -12.24
C ALA A 51 -4.57 8.04 -11.08
N HIS A 52 -5.07 7.87 -9.85
CA HIS A 52 -4.25 7.54 -8.70
C HIS A 52 -3.86 6.06 -8.77
N ASP A 53 -2.60 5.77 -8.55
CA ASP A 53 -2.02 4.43 -8.47
C ASP A 53 -1.19 4.37 -7.20
N PHE A 54 -1.82 3.88 -6.13
CA PHE A 54 -1.26 3.88 -4.79
C PHE A 54 -0.91 2.45 -4.40
N GLU A 55 0.32 2.25 -3.91
CA GLU A 55 0.82 0.97 -3.44
C GLU A 55 1.42 1.12 -2.04
N TRP A 56 1.13 0.17 -1.17
CA TRP A 56 1.91 -0.10 0.04
C TRP A 56 2.32 -1.56 0.05
N THR A 57 3.58 -1.83 0.38
CA THR A 57 4.13 -3.18 0.45
C THR A 57 4.90 -3.39 1.75
N LEU A 58 4.62 -4.51 2.40
CA LEU A 58 5.51 -5.13 3.38
C LEU A 58 6.28 -6.26 2.70
N VAL A 59 7.60 -6.28 2.90
CA VAL A 59 8.44 -7.48 2.70
C VAL A 59 8.75 -8.04 4.09
N GLY A 60 8.07 -9.12 4.47
CA GLY A 60 8.16 -9.70 5.81
C GLY A 60 9.13 -10.86 5.88
N LYS A 61 8.77 -11.89 6.66
CA LYS A 61 9.62 -13.04 6.97
C LYS A 61 8.93 -14.34 6.51
N PRO A 62 9.59 -15.18 5.72
CA PRO A 62 9.04 -16.48 5.35
C PRO A 62 8.63 -17.31 6.57
N ARG A 63 7.43 -17.90 6.52
CA ARG A 63 6.85 -18.77 7.57
C ARG A 63 6.53 -18.06 8.90
N ASP A 64 6.55 -16.73 8.94
CA ASP A 64 6.08 -15.96 10.09
C ASP A 64 4.65 -15.46 9.82
N VAL A 65 3.69 -15.91 10.64
CA VAL A 65 2.27 -15.53 10.47
C VAL A 65 2.02 -14.07 10.87
N ALA A 66 2.77 -13.55 11.85
CA ALA A 66 2.66 -12.15 12.26
C ALA A 66 3.36 -11.20 11.26
N TYR A 67 4.34 -11.71 10.53
CA TYR A 67 5.10 -10.98 9.49
C TYR A 67 5.08 -11.77 8.16
N PRO A 68 3.95 -11.80 7.43
CA PRO A 68 3.85 -12.59 6.20
C PRO A 68 4.92 -12.19 5.18
N SER A 69 5.39 -13.13 4.37
CA SER A 69 6.48 -12.92 3.41
C SER A 69 6.30 -11.66 2.57
N VAL A 70 5.07 -11.42 2.10
CA VAL A 70 4.68 -10.21 1.39
C VAL A 70 3.24 -9.87 1.77
N LEU A 71 2.97 -8.58 2.00
CA LEU A 71 1.62 -8.04 2.05
C LEU A 71 1.57 -6.80 1.15
N VAL A 72 0.60 -6.74 0.25
CA VAL A 72 0.46 -5.65 -0.72
C VAL A 72 -0.96 -5.09 -0.65
N ALA A 73 -1.06 -3.78 -0.60
CA ALA A 73 -2.31 -3.05 -0.77
C ALA A 73 -2.19 -2.14 -1.99
N HIS A 74 -3.22 -2.12 -2.83
CA HIS A 74 -3.33 -1.22 -3.96
C HIS A 74 -4.64 -0.43 -3.90
N MET A 75 -4.59 0.83 -4.33
CA MET A 75 -5.79 1.62 -4.58
C MET A 75 -5.65 2.33 -5.92
N TYR A 76 -6.67 2.18 -6.76
CA TYR A 76 -6.76 2.81 -8.06
C TYR A 76 -8.00 3.71 -8.14
N THR A 77 -7.86 4.87 -8.77
CA THR A 77 -9.02 5.69 -9.19
C THR A 77 -9.20 5.65 -10.70
N LYS A 78 -10.25 6.31 -11.19
CA LYS A 78 -10.58 6.38 -12.62
C LYS A 78 -10.84 4.98 -13.23
N VAL A 79 -11.42 4.07 -12.45
CA VAL A 79 -11.72 2.70 -12.88
C VAL A 79 -13.12 2.62 -13.49
N ALA A 80 -13.24 2.08 -14.69
CA ALA A 80 -14.50 1.69 -15.31
C ALA A 80 -14.29 0.39 -16.09
N HIS A 81 -15.31 -0.46 -16.21
CA HIS A 81 -15.22 -1.73 -16.93
C HIS A 81 -14.01 -2.58 -16.49
N ASN A 82 -13.76 -2.65 -15.17
CA ASN A 82 -12.61 -3.34 -14.57
C ASN A 82 -11.23 -2.89 -15.10
N THR A 83 -11.12 -1.66 -15.59
CA THR A 83 -9.91 -1.14 -16.21
C THR A 83 -9.54 0.21 -15.60
N VAL A 84 -8.30 0.33 -15.11
CA VAL A 84 -7.75 1.59 -14.58
C VAL A 84 -7.57 2.59 -15.71
N GLY A 85 -8.00 3.83 -15.49
CA GLY A 85 -7.93 4.92 -16.49
C GLY A 85 -9.11 4.97 -17.46
N ALA A 86 -10.00 3.97 -17.46
CA ALA A 86 -11.14 3.90 -18.38
C ALA A 86 -12.29 4.84 -18.03
N ALA A 87 -12.44 5.25 -16.76
CA ALA A 87 -13.44 6.25 -16.41
C ALA A 87 -13.04 7.63 -16.98
N LYS A 88 -13.99 8.53 -17.23
CA LYS A 88 -13.68 9.86 -17.77
C LYS A 88 -12.83 10.71 -16.82
N ALA A 89 -13.08 10.61 -15.52
CA ALA A 89 -12.37 11.35 -14.48
C ALA A 89 -12.20 10.49 -13.22
N ALA A 90 -11.22 10.84 -12.38
CA ALA A 90 -11.16 10.34 -11.02
C ALA A 90 -12.30 10.97 -10.20
N SER A 91 -12.89 10.19 -9.29
CA SER A 91 -13.94 10.66 -8.37
C SER A 91 -13.40 11.41 -7.15
N LEU A 92 -12.08 11.45 -6.98
CA LEU A 92 -11.38 12.01 -5.83
C LEU A 92 -10.28 12.94 -6.33
N THR A 93 -10.10 14.07 -5.65
CA THR A 93 -8.89 14.90 -5.72
C THR A 93 -7.68 14.17 -5.14
N ASP A 94 -6.48 14.70 -5.37
CA ASP A 94 -5.23 14.14 -4.83
C ASP A 94 -5.30 14.04 -3.28
N ASP A 95 -5.78 15.09 -2.60
CA ASP A 95 -5.91 15.12 -1.13
C ASP A 95 -6.97 14.13 -0.61
N GLU A 96 -8.13 14.05 -1.26
CA GLU A 96 -9.18 13.10 -0.88
C GLU A 96 -8.74 11.64 -1.10
N ALA A 97 -7.99 11.38 -2.18
CA ALA A 97 -7.43 10.05 -2.44
C ALA A 97 -6.41 9.68 -1.37
N ILE A 98 -5.51 10.59 -0.99
CA ILE A 98 -4.53 10.35 0.09
C ILE A 98 -5.25 10.13 1.43
N ALA A 99 -6.27 10.94 1.74
CA ALA A 99 -7.04 10.81 2.98
C ALA A 99 -7.79 9.46 3.04
N LEU A 100 -8.43 9.05 1.94
CA LEU A 100 -9.09 7.74 1.85
C LEU A 100 -8.08 6.60 2.02
N TRP A 101 -6.94 6.68 1.32
CA TRP A 101 -5.87 5.72 1.42
C TRP A 101 -5.35 5.58 2.85
N ASP A 102 -5.05 6.68 3.52
CA ASP A 102 -4.58 6.70 4.91
C ASP A 102 -5.62 6.07 5.85
N LYS A 103 -6.91 6.37 5.64
CA LYS A 103 -8.00 5.79 6.44
C LYS A 103 -8.14 4.28 6.23
N LEU A 104 -8.12 3.81 4.99
CA LEU A 104 -8.22 2.38 4.67
C LEU A 104 -7.00 1.62 5.19
N LEU A 105 -5.79 2.12 4.91
CA LEU A 105 -4.57 1.44 5.26
C LEU A 105 -4.36 1.39 6.79
N SER A 106 -4.69 2.46 7.51
CA SER A 106 -4.63 2.46 8.99
C SER A 106 -5.63 1.52 9.66
N SER A 107 -6.69 1.11 8.95
CA SER A 107 -7.67 0.13 9.45
C SER A 107 -7.22 -1.33 9.29
N LEU A 108 -6.14 -1.58 8.54
CA LEU A 108 -5.63 -2.93 8.29
C LEU A 108 -5.19 -3.59 9.59
N LYS A 109 -5.80 -4.73 9.94
CA LYS A 109 -5.52 -5.52 11.14
C LYS A 109 -5.75 -7.00 10.86
N PHE A 110 -5.17 -7.87 11.67
CA PHE A 110 -5.58 -9.27 11.72
C PHE A 110 -7.02 -9.38 12.24
N ARG A 111 -7.77 -10.33 11.68
CA ARG A 111 -9.16 -10.59 12.10
C ARG A 111 -9.24 -11.15 13.53
N VAL A 112 -8.22 -11.88 13.95
CA VAL A 112 -8.13 -12.55 15.26
C VAL A 112 -6.73 -12.37 15.83
N LYS A 113 -6.56 -12.69 17.12
CA LYS A 113 -5.25 -12.73 17.77
C LYS A 113 -4.32 -13.71 17.04
N VAL A 114 -3.13 -13.24 16.68
CA VAL A 114 -2.12 -14.02 15.95
C VAL A 114 -0.88 -14.19 16.82
N PRO A 115 -0.33 -15.40 16.99
CA PRO A 115 0.93 -15.61 17.69
C PRO A 115 2.06 -14.74 17.12
N GLY A 116 2.74 -13.98 17.98
CA GLY A 116 3.81 -13.07 17.59
C GLY A 116 3.38 -11.66 17.14
N ALA A 117 2.08 -11.41 16.95
CA ALA A 117 1.57 -10.07 16.65
C ALA A 117 1.33 -9.29 17.96
N PRO A 118 1.80 -8.04 18.09
CA PRO A 118 1.61 -7.25 19.30
C PRO A 118 0.15 -6.77 19.46
N PRO A 119 -0.30 -6.47 20.70
CA PRO A 119 -1.61 -5.87 20.94
C PRO A 119 -1.87 -4.63 20.06
N GLY A 120 -3.11 -4.49 19.58
CA GLY A 120 -3.50 -3.44 18.63
C GLY A 120 -3.46 -3.85 17.15
N SER A 121 -2.69 -4.90 16.82
CA SER A 121 -2.53 -5.42 15.45
C SER A 121 -3.66 -6.35 14.99
N TYR A 122 -4.57 -6.70 15.89
CA TYR A 122 -5.73 -7.54 15.63
C TYR A 122 -7.00 -6.84 16.11
N TYR A 123 -8.13 -7.21 15.50
CA TYR A 123 -9.44 -6.78 15.95
C TYR A 123 -9.78 -7.41 17.31
N ILE A 124 -10.31 -6.59 18.21
CA ILE A 124 -10.88 -7.02 19.49
C ILE A 124 -12.37 -6.72 19.38
N ASP A 125 -13.18 -7.76 19.46
CA ASP A 125 -14.64 -7.66 19.49
C ASP A 125 -15.05 -7.05 20.84
N PRO A 126 -15.62 -5.83 20.88
CA PRO A 126 -15.95 -5.18 22.14
C PRO A 126 -17.06 -5.90 22.91
N ASP A 127 -17.85 -6.73 22.24
CA ASP A 127 -19.01 -7.43 22.80
C ASP A 127 -18.68 -8.87 23.22
N LYS A 128 -17.45 -9.34 22.98
CA LYS A 128 -16.99 -10.66 23.42
C LYS A 128 -15.86 -10.55 24.45
N PRO A 129 -15.90 -11.35 25.54
CA PRO A 129 -14.80 -11.38 26.49
C PRO A 129 -13.50 -11.79 25.79
N ALA A 130 -12.38 -11.16 26.18
CA ALA A 130 -11.07 -11.45 25.61
C ALA A 130 -10.72 -12.94 25.81
N GLN A 131 -10.43 -13.64 24.71
CA GLN A 131 -9.89 -15.01 24.71
C GLN A 131 -8.35 -15.02 24.78
#